data_AF-A0A821VL65-F1
#
_entry.id   AF-A0A821VL65-F1
#
_cell.length_a   1.000
_cell.length_b   1.000
_cell.length_c   1.000
_cell.angle_alpha   90.00
_cell.angle_beta   90.00
_cell.angle_gamma   90.00
#
_symmetry.space_group_name_H-M   'P 1'
#
loop_
_entity.id
_entity.type
_entity.pdbx_description
1 polymer ?
#
loop_
_entity_poly.entity_id
_entity_poly.type
_entity_poly.pdbx_seq_one_letter_code
_entity_poly.pdbx_strand_id
1 'polypeptide(L)'
;MYHQSSSSSSSSSSSSSFGYAAIKIQGAFRYHQARLKLTNEATWKIHEKLEYSNEQTEAKLRDMFEKLLKASDILSPSVTKLLQKPGLLLEEKELLKLTNPDDIQVEANYRGPHIESPIKRSAFIDLIEAFQKVE
;
A
#
# COMPACT_ATOMS: atom_id res chain seq x y z
N MET A 1 -54.94 64.30 -39.70
CA MET A 1 -55.20 62.85 -39.53
C MET A 1 -54.57 62.17 -40.74
N TYR A 2 -53.49 61.39 -40.68
CA TYR A 2 -53.13 60.31 -39.76
C TYR A 2 -51.60 60.20 -39.64
N HIS A 3 -51.07 60.04 -38.43
CA HIS A 3 -49.74 59.49 -38.19
C HIS A 3 -49.84 57.96 -38.26
N GLN A 4 -49.16 57.32 -39.20
CA GLN A 4 -48.90 55.88 -39.14
C GLN A 4 -47.65 55.66 -38.28
N SER A 5 -47.87 55.30 -37.02
CA SER A 5 -46.83 54.77 -36.14
C SER A 5 -46.54 53.33 -36.55
N SER A 6 -45.39 53.09 -37.19
CA SER A 6 -44.86 51.76 -37.41
C SER A 6 -44.32 51.21 -36.09
N SER A 7 -45.16 50.50 -35.34
CA SER A 7 -44.72 49.72 -34.17
C SER A 7 -44.06 48.42 -34.66
N SER A 8 -42.75 48.49 -34.89
CA SER A 8 -41.90 47.31 -35.10
C SER A 8 -41.81 46.49 -33.81
N SER A 9 -42.32 45.27 -33.87
CA SER A 9 -42.32 44.27 -32.80
C SER A 9 -40.91 43.75 -32.49
N SER A 10 -40.30 44.28 -31.43
CA SER A 10 -39.01 43.84 -30.89
C SER A 10 -39.17 42.76 -29.81
N SER A 11 -39.83 41.64 -30.13
CA SER A 11 -40.15 40.56 -29.16
C SER A 11 -39.46 39.22 -29.41
N SER A 12 -38.63 39.09 -30.45
CA SER A 12 -38.05 37.80 -30.89
C SER A 12 -36.65 37.47 -30.34
N SER A 13 -35.96 38.43 -29.72
CA SER A 13 -34.56 38.29 -29.25
C SER A 13 -34.43 37.75 -27.81
N SER A 14 -35.45 37.92 -26.96
CA SER A 14 -35.42 37.46 -25.56
C SER A 14 -35.74 35.97 -25.41
N SER A 15 -36.70 35.44 -26.18
CA SER A 15 -37.06 34.01 -26.17
C SER A 15 -35.94 33.11 -26.71
N SER A 16 -35.18 33.61 -27.68
CA SER A 16 -34.00 32.94 -28.24
C SER A 16 -32.81 32.96 -27.26
N SER A 17 -32.64 34.06 -26.50
CA SER A 17 -31.67 34.14 -25.40
C SER A 17 -32.01 33.20 -24.22
N PHE A 18 -33.28 33.13 -23.82
CA PHE A 18 -33.74 32.23 -22.76
C PHE A 18 -33.57 30.75 -23.14
N GLY A 19 -33.96 30.37 -24.37
CA GLY A 19 -33.76 29.01 -24.87
C GLY A 19 -32.29 28.61 -24.90
N TYR A 20 -31.41 29.51 -25.32
CA TYR A 20 -29.97 29.28 -25.32
C TYR A 20 -29.40 29.12 -23.89
N ALA A 21 -29.85 29.95 -22.94
CA ALA A 21 -29.46 29.80 -21.53
C ALA A 21 -29.93 28.47 -20.93
N ALA A 22 -31.17 28.05 -21.23
CA ALA A 22 -31.70 26.77 -20.77
C ALA A 22 -30.89 25.58 -21.30
N ILE A 23 -30.51 25.60 -22.58
CA ILE A 23 -29.65 24.56 -23.19
C ILE A 23 -28.28 24.50 -22.50
N LYS A 24 -27.68 25.65 -22.17
CA LYS A 24 -26.40 25.70 -21.44
C LYS A 24 -26.51 25.09 -20.05
N ILE A 25 -27.55 25.42 -19.30
CA ILE A 25 -27.79 24.89 -17.95
C ILE A 25 -27.97 23.37 -18.01
N GLN A 26 -28.77 22.87 -18.96
CA GLN A 26 -28.99 21.44 -19.15
C GLN A 26 -27.70 20.73 -19.55
N GLY A 27 -26.90 21.30 -20.45
CA GLY A 27 -25.59 20.76 -20.83
C GLY A 27 -24.63 20.67 -19.65
N ALA A 28 -24.51 21.75 -18.87
CA ALA A 28 -23.67 21.78 -17.68
C ALA A 28 -24.12 20.75 -16.62
N PHE A 29 -25.43 20.60 -16.41
CA PHE A 29 -25.98 19.60 -15.49
C PHE A 29 -25.66 18.17 -15.95
N ARG A 30 -25.89 17.84 -17.23
CA ARG A 30 -25.59 16.50 -17.77
C ARG A 30 -24.10 16.16 -17.67
N TYR A 31 -23.24 17.14 -17.95
CA TYR A 31 -21.79 16.99 -17.78
C TYR A 31 -21.39 16.75 -16.31
N HIS A 32 -21.95 17.53 -15.39
CA HIS A 32 -21.72 17.34 -13.95
C HIS A 32 -22.16 15.95 -13.48
N GLN A 33 -23.34 15.49 -13.90
CA GLN A 33 -23.84 14.14 -13.60
C GLN A 33 -22.93 13.04 -14.17
N ALA A 34 -22.44 13.19 -15.40
CA ALA A 34 -21.50 12.24 -15.99
C ALA A 34 -20.19 12.17 -15.20
N ARG A 35 -19.66 13.32 -14.78
CA ARG A 35 -18.47 13.38 -13.93
C ARG A 35 -18.69 12.74 -12.57
N LEU A 36 -19.82 13.01 -11.91
CA LEU A 36 -20.14 12.40 -10.62
C LEU A 36 -20.16 10.87 -10.70
N LYS A 37 -20.71 10.31 -11.78
CA LYS A 37 -20.69 8.85 -11.99
C LYS A 37 -19.25 8.32 -12.14
N LEU A 38 -18.43 8.97 -12.96
CA LEU A 38 -17.02 8.60 -13.15
C LEU A 38 -16.21 8.72 -11.84
N THR A 39 -16.43 9.78 -11.05
CA THR A 39 -15.74 9.95 -9.77
C THR A 39 -16.18 8.91 -8.76
N ASN A 40 -17.46 8.58 -8.71
CA ASN A 40 -17.98 7.54 -7.81
C ASN A 40 -17.44 6.16 -8.21
N GLU A 41 -17.44 5.84 -9.51
CA GLU A 41 -16.88 4.58 -10.01
C GLU A 41 -15.37 4.48 -9.74
N ALA A 42 -14.62 5.57 -9.94
CA ALA A 42 -13.19 5.60 -9.62
C ALA A 42 -12.93 5.44 -8.12
N THR A 43 -13.73 6.12 -7.27
CA THR A 43 -13.62 6.01 -5.81
C THR A 43 -13.93 4.59 -5.34
N TRP A 44 -15.00 3.98 -5.87
CA TRP A 44 -15.35 2.60 -5.60
C TRP A 44 -14.21 1.64 -5.99
N LYS A 45 -13.65 1.77 -7.19
CA LYS A 45 -12.52 0.95 -7.65
C LYS A 45 -11.27 1.11 -6.77
N ILE A 46 -11.01 2.31 -6.27
CA ILE A 46 -9.91 2.55 -5.33
C ILE A 46 -10.17 1.82 -4.02
N HIS A 47 -11.38 1.97 -3.47
CA HIS A 47 -11.77 1.32 -2.22
C HIS A 47 -11.69 -0.20 -2.33
N GLU A 48 -12.28 -0.76 -3.37
CA GLU A 48 -12.26 -2.20 -3.68
C GLU A 48 -10.82 -2.73 -3.77
N LYS A 49 -9.94 -2.05 -4.51
CA LYS A 49 -8.52 -2.46 -4.60
C LYS A 49 -7.79 -2.39 -3.27
N LEU A 50 -8.06 -1.35 -2.47
CA LEU A 50 -7.46 -1.21 -1.14
C LEU A 50 -7.92 -2.33 -0.21
N GLU A 51 -9.21 -2.66 -0.23
CA GLU A 51 -9.80 -3.72 0.58
C GLU A 51 -9.20 -5.08 0.21
N TYR A 52 -9.16 -5.43 -1.08
CA TYR A 52 -8.54 -6.68 -1.54
C TYR A 52 -7.03 -6.75 -1.22
N SER A 53 -6.30 -5.64 -1.38
CA SER A 53 -4.88 -5.58 -1.02
C SER A 53 -4.67 -5.77 0.48
N ASN A 54 -5.57 -5.24 1.32
CA ASN A 54 -5.50 -5.39 2.76
C ASN A 54 -5.77 -6.84 3.17
N GLU A 55 -6.84 -7.45 2.67
CA GLU A 55 -7.17 -8.85 2.92
C GLU A 55 -6.02 -9.79 2.52
N GLN A 56 -5.41 -9.55 1.36
CA GLN A 56 -4.26 -10.33 0.90
C GLN A 56 -3.04 -10.17 1.82
N THR A 57 -2.78 -8.94 2.28
CA THR A 57 -1.66 -8.66 3.19
C THR A 57 -1.88 -9.32 4.54
N GLU A 58 -3.08 -9.24 5.10
CA GLU A 58 -3.46 -9.91 6.35
C GLU A 58 -3.32 -11.43 6.25
N ALA A 59 -3.80 -12.04 5.16
CA ALA A 59 -3.66 -13.48 4.93
C ALA A 59 -2.19 -13.91 4.83
N LYS A 60 -1.36 -13.13 4.12
CA LYS A 60 0.07 -13.39 3.96
C LYS A 60 0.82 -13.24 5.29
N LEU A 61 0.50 -12.21 6.08
CA LEU A 61 1.07 -12.04 7.41
C LEU A 61 0.72 -13.24 8.30
N ARG A 62 -0.53 -13.68 8.29
CA ARG A 62 -0.96 -14.84 9.07
C ARG A 62 -0.21 -16.11 8.68
N ASP A 63 -0.05 -16.38 7.38
CA ASP A 63 0.73 -17.53 6.89
C ASP A 63 2.21 -17.44 7.30
N MET A 64 2.82 -16.26 7.21
CA MET A 64 4.19 -16.04 7.69
C MET A 64 4.30 -16.30 9.20
N PHE A 65 3.39 -15.78 10.02
CA PHE A 65 3.41 -16.00 11.46
C PHE A 65 3.15 -17.45 11.83
N GLU A 66 2.26 -18.14 11.12
CA GLU A 66 2.03 -19.57 11.32
C GLU A 66 3.30 -20.38 10.99
N LYS A 67 4.02 -20.04 9.92
CA LYS A 67 5.32 -20.63 9.59
C LYS A 67 6.38 -20.34 10.67
N LEU A 68 6.44 -19.12 11.18
CA LEU A 68 7.36 -18.75 12.28
C LEU A 68 7.03 -19.49 13.58
N LEU A 69 5.75 -19.65 13.93
CA LEU A 69 5.32 -20.41 15.09
C LEU A 69 5.66 -21.90 14.94
N LYS A 70 5.45 -22.50 13.76
CA LYS A 70 5.86 -23.89 13.49
C LYS A 70 7.38 -24.06 13.55
N ALA A 71 8.13 -23.05 13.11
CA ALA A 71 9.57 -23.04 13.23
C ALA A 71 10.05 -22.67 14.64
N SER A 72 9.17 -22.22 15.55
CA SER A 72 9.57 -21.68 16.85
C SER A 72 10.29 -22.70 17.74
N ASP A 73 9.99 -24.00 17.57
CA ASP A 73 10.73 -25.10 18.23
C ASP A 73 12.20 -25.20 17.77
N ILE A 74 12.51 -24.66 16.59
CA ILE A 74 13.86 -24.60 16.00
C ILE A 74 14.52 -23.23 16.26
N LEU A 75 13.72 -22.18 16.52
CA LEU A 75 14.26 -20.85 16.80
C LEU A 75 14.86 -20.77 18.21
N SER A 76 15.87 -19.91 18.33
CA SER A 76 16.49 -19.58 19.61
C SER A 76 15.44 -19.17 20.66
N PRO A 77 15.59 -19.59 21.94
CA PRO A 77 14.68 -19.25 23.03
C PRO A 77 14.49 -17.73 23.22
N SER A 78 15.44 -16.90 22.78
CA SER A 78 15.30 -15.44 22.80
C SER A 78 14.27 -14.94 21.78
N VAL A 79 14.19 -15.56 20.60
CA VAL A 79 13.23 -15.19 19.56
C VAL A 79 11.83 -15.70 19.87
N THR A 80 11.70 -16.90 20.44
CA THR A 80 10.40 -17.42 20.90
C THR A 80 9.81 -16.55 22.00
N LYS A 81 10.64 -16.05 22.92
CA LYS A 81 10.21 -15.11 23.98
C LYS A 81 9.72 -13.77 23.43
N LEU A 82 10.29 -13.29 22.32
CA LEU A 82 9.82 -12.11 21.59
C LEU A 82 8.48 -12.38 20.87
N LEU A 83 8.36 -13.51 20.19
CA LEU A 83 7.14 -13.90 19.46
C LEU A 83 5.94 -14.13 20.40
N GLN A 84 6.17 -14.56 21.64
CA GLN A 84 5.12 -14.75 22.66
C GLN A 84 4.62 -13.45 23.29
N LYS A 85 5.28 -12.30 23.06
CA LYS A 85 4.87 -10.99 23.60
C LYS A 85 4.73 -9.95 22.48
N PRO A 86 3.73 -10.10 21.59
CA PRO A 86 3.45 -9.08 20.58
C PRO A 86 3.06 -7.76 21.26
N GLY A 87 3.77 -6.68 20.93
CA GLY A 87 3.46 -5.32 21.42
C GLY A 87 4.32 -4.80 22.58
N LEU A 88 5.35 -5.54 23.02
CA LEU A 88 6.35 -4.95 23.92
C LEU A 88 7.20 -3.92 23.16
N LEU A 89 7.05 -2.64 23.50
CA LEU A 89 8.10 -1.64 23.26
C LEU A 89 9.26 -1.96 24.20
N LEU A 90 10.11 -2.89 23.79
CA LEU A 90 11.40 -3.10 24.43
C LEU A 90 12.32 -1.94 24.05
N GLU A 91 13.10 -1.46 25.00
CA GLU A 91 14.18 -0.54 24.66
C GLU A 91 15.19 -1.22 23.72
N GLU A 92 15.81 -0.44 22.84
CA GLU A 92 16.81 -0.91 21.87
C GLU A 92 17.88 -1.79 22.52
N LYS A 93 18.31 -1.45 23.73
CA LYS A 93 19.30 -2.21 24.50
C LYS A 93 18.83 -3.61 24.89
N GLU A 94 17.53 -3.80 25.12
CA GLU A 94 16.95 -5.11 25.44
C GLU A 94 16.76 -5.95 24.17
N LEU A 95 16.40 -5.31 23.05
CA LEU A 95 16.33 -5.95 21.74
C LEU A 95 17.69 -6.46 21.29
N LEU A 96 18.74 -5.65 21.43
CA LEU A 96 20.12 -6.04 21.10
C LEU A 96 20.59 -7.26 21.91
N LYS A 97 20.22 -7.34 23.19
CA LYS A 97 20.53 -8.52 24.02
C LYS A 97 19.78 -9.77 23.58
N LEU A 98 18.51 -9.65 23.20
CA LEU A 98 17.71 -10.79 22.75
C LEU A 98 18.08 -11.27 21.34
N THR A 99 18.75 -10.43 20.55
CA THR A 99 19.14 -10.72 19.16
C THR A 99 20.65 -10.89 19.01
N ASN A 100 21.37 -11.17 20.10
CA ASN A 100 22.81 -11.38 20.08
C ASN A 100 23.16 -12.60 19.18
N PRO A 101 23.90 -12.41 18.08
CA PRO A 101 24.24 -13.51 17.18
C PRO A 101 25.16 -14.55 17.83
N ASP A 102 25.96 -14.15 18.82
CA ASP A 102 26.89 -15.04 19.52
C ASP A 102 26.17 -16.10 20.39
N ASP A 103 24.90 -15.86 20.73
CA ASP A 103 24.08 -16.80 21.50
C ASP A 103 23.46 -17.91 20.63
N ILE A 104 23.63 -17.83 19.30
CA ILE A 104 23.11 -18.83 18.36
C ILE A 104 24.04 -20.05 18.39
N GLN A 105 23.52 -21.16 18.91
CA GLN A 105 24.21 -22.45 18.90
C GLN A 105 24.30 -22.96 17.45
N VAL A 106 25.52 -22.99 16.90
CA VAL A 106 25.80 -23.59 15.60
C VAL A 106 26.25 -25.04 15.80
N GLU A 107 25.75 -25.95 14.97
CA GLU A 107 26.13 -27.36 15.01
C GLU A 107 27.63 -27.55 14.78
N ALA A 108 28.26 -28.45 15.56
CA ALA A 108 29.71 -28.68 15.50
C ALA A 108 30.21 -29.19 14.12
N ASN A 109 29.30 -29.70 13.29
CA ASN A 109 29.59 -30.21 11.96
C ASN A 109 29.17 -29.26 10.82
N TYR A 110 28.76 -28.02 11.13
CA TYR A 110 28.36 -27.05 10.12
C TYR A 110 29.52 -26.77 9.17
N ARG A 111 29.33 -27.08 7.87
CA ARG A 111 30.35 -26.89 6.82
C ARG A 111 30.23 -25.56 6.07
N GLY A 112 29.23 -24.75 6.42
CA GLY A 112 28.99 -23.47 5.75
C GLY A 112 29.92 -22.35 6.24
N PRO A 113 29.81 -21.16 5.63
CA PRO A 113 30.57 -19.97 6.03
C PRO A 113 30.26 -19.59 7.48
N HIS A 114 31.30 -19.41 8.29
CA HIS A 114 31.17 -18.92 9.65
C HIS A 114 31.37 -17.40 9.64
N ILE A 115 30.37 -16.66 10.12
CA ILE A 115 30.38 -15.20 10.13
C ILE A 115 30.43 -14.72 11.58
N GLU A 116 31.41 -13.89 11.88
CA GLU A 116 31.55 -13.20 13.17
C GLU A 116 31.20 -11.72 13.01
N SER A 117 30.67 -11.09 14.06
CA SER A 117 30.48 -9.64 14.12
C SER A 117 31.64 -8.97 14.88
N PRO A 118 32.23 -7.87 14.37
CA PRO A 118 31.97 -7.24 13.08
C PRO A 118 32.52 -8.06 11.89
N ILE A 119 31.77 -8.06 10.78
CA ILE A 119 32.11 -8.86 9.60
C ILE A 119 33.41 -8.36 8.98
N LYS A 120 34.41 -9.25 8.93
CA LYS A 120 35.70 -9.00 8.28
C LYS A 120 35.54 -9.14 6.76
N ARG A 121 36.32 -8.36 6.01
CA ARG A 121 36.30 -8.38 4.53
C ARG A 121 36.59 -9.78 3.96
N SER A 122 37.47 -10.55 4.58
CA SER A 122 37.77 -11.93 4.17
C SER A 122 36.55 -12.83 4.30
N ALA A 123 35.89 -12.82 5.47
CA ALA A 123 34.67 -13.60 5.71
C ALA A 123 33.53 -13.23 4.75
N PHE A 124 33.45 -11.95 4.35
CA PHE A 124 32.48 -11.50 3.35
C PHE A 124 32.77 -12.06 1.95
N ILE A 125 34.04 -12.18 1.55
CA ILE A 125 34.43 -12.81 0.28
C ILE A 125 34.09 -14.30 0.32
N ASP A 126 34.45 -14.99 1.40
CA ASP A 126 34.15 -16.42 1.59
C ASP A 126 32.64 -16.70 1.52
N LEU A 127 31.83 -15.81 2.08
CA LEU A 127 30.38 -15.86 1.99
C LEU A 127 29.90 -15.79 0.53
N ILE A 128 30.38 -14.80 -0.23
CA ILE A 128 29.99 -14.63 -1.64
C ILE A 128 30.37 -15.86 -2.46
N GLU A 129 31.59 -16.38 -2.27
CA GLU A 129 32.06 -17.57 -2.99
C GLU A 129 31.24 -18.82 -2.66
N ALA A 130 30.85 -18.99 -1.39
CA ALA A 130 30.04 -20.12 -0.96
C ALA A 130 28.65 -20.11 -1.59
N PHE A 131 28.05 -18.93 -1.81
CA PHE A 131 26.75 -18.80 -2.49
C PHE A 131 26.85 -18.82 -4.02
N GLN A 132 28.00 -18.45 -4.61
CA GLN A 132 28.23 -18.56 -6.05
C GLN A 132 28.49 -19.98 -6.53
N LYS A 133 29.03 -20.87 -5.69
CA LYS A 133 29.33 -22.27 -6.05
C LYS A 133 28.11 -23.20 -6.02
N VAL A 134 26.91 -22.67 -5.77
CA VAL A 134 25.65 -23.42 -5.87
C VAL A 134 25.08 -23.24 -7.28
N GLU A 135 25.75 -23.86 -8.26
CA GLU A 135 25.22 -24.19 -9.59
C GLU A 135 25.47 -25.69 -9.88
#